data_AF-A0A7J5TLD9-F1
#
_entry.id   AF-A0A7J5TLD9-F1
#
_cell.length_a   1.000
_cell.length_b   1.000
_cell.length_c   1.000
_cell.angle_alpha   90.00
_cell.angle_beta   90.00
_cell.angle_gamma   90.00
#
_symmetry.space_group_name_H-M   'P 1'
#
loop_
_entity.id
_entity.type
_entity.pdbx_description
1 polymer ?
#
loop_
_entity_poly.entity_id
_entity_poly.type
_entity_poly.pdbx_seq_one_letter_code
_entity_poly.pdbx_strand_id
1 'polypeptide(L)'
;MVGYAEPDADALFVRLADEAYALGAAETADTYLNIDAMASAAVRAHADAVHPGHGFLAENADFAQAVIDAGMVWVGPKPETIRVLGSKVAARRIAAEVVEFAREHGLPIAIKAVYGGGGRGLK
;
A
#
# COMPACT_ATOMS: atom_id res chain seq x y z
N MET A 1 -15.30 -8.88 4.70
CA MET A 1 -15.58 -8.47 3.31
C MET A 1 -14.31 -8.44 2.48
N VAL A 2 -14.41 -8.64 1.15
CA VAL A 2 -13.37 -8.29 0.16
C VAL A 2 -13.94 -7.46 -0.98
N GLY A 3 -13.17 -6.51 -1.50
CA GLY A 3 -13.51 -5.75 -2.71
C GLY A 3 -12.85 -6.41 -3.93
N TYR A 4 -13.56 -6.55 -5.04
CA TYR A 4 -13.02 -7.18 -6.25
C TYR A 4 -13.32 -6.39 -7.53
N ALA A 5 -12.37 -6.41 -8.46
CA ALA A 5 -12.57 -5.96 -9.84
C ALA A 5 -13.30 -7.04 -10.64
N GLU A 6 -14.05 -6.66 -11.68
CA GLU A 6 -14.88 -7.59 -12.46
C GLU A 6 -14.14 -8.87 -12.93
N PRO A 7 -12.88 -8.79 -13.43
CA PRO A 7 -12.13 -9.99 -13.84
C PRO A 7 -11.80 -10.95 -12.70
N ASP A 8 -11.85 -10.49 -11.45
CA ASP A 8 -11.53 -11.27 -10.25
C ASP A 8 -12.78 -11.84 -9.55
N ALA A 9 -13.97 -11.74 -10.16
CA ALA A 9 -15.23 -12.20 -9.56
C ALA A 9 -15.19 -13.68 -9.11
N ASP A 10 -14.44 -14.52 -9.83
CA ASP A 10 -14.25 -15.94 -9.52
C ASP A 10 -12.93 -16.26 -8.80
N ALA A 11 -12.21 -15.24 -8.33
CA ALA A 11 -10.94 -15.42 -7.65
C ALA A 11 -11.14 -16.14 -6.30
N LEU A 12 -10.09 -16.84 -5.85
CA LEU A 12 -10.16 -17.62 -4.61
C LEU A 12 -10.48 -16.75 -3.38
N PHE A 13 -9.90 -15.55 -3.30
CA PHE A 13 -10.14 -14.65 -2.17
C PHE A 13 -11.59 -14.14 -2.11
N VAL A 14 -12.27 -14.03 -3.26
CA VAL A 14 -13.70 -13.68 -3.35
C VAL A 14 -14.55 -14.82 -2.80
N ARG A 15 -14.27 -16.06 -3.21
CA ARG A 15 -15.02 -17.24 -2.75
C ARG A 15 -14.81 -17.59 -1.28
N LEU A 16 -13.69 -17.18 -0.69
CA LEU A 16 -13.37 -17.46 0.71
C LEU A 16 -13.88 -16.39 1.68
N ALA A 17 -14.23 -15.20 1.20
CA ALA A 17 -14.74 -14.14 2.05
C ALA A 17 -16.21 -14.39 2.39
N ASP A 18 -16.62 -14.03 3.60
CA ASP A 18 -18.04 -14.10 4.01
C ASP A 18 -18.92 -13.19 3.14
N GLU A 19 -18.37 -12.05 2.72
CA GLU A 19 -19.03 -11.07 1.87
C GLU A 19 -18.05 -10.50 0.84
N ALA A 20 -18.52 -10.30 -0.38
CA ALA A 20 -17.73 -9.75 -1.47
C ALA A 20 -18.48 -8.61 -2.18
N TYR A 21 -17.77 -7.53 -2.47
CA TYR A 21 -18.33 -6.32 -3.05
C TYR A 21 -17.62 -5.97 -4.35
N ALA A 22 -18.39 -5.90 -5.45
CA ALA A 22 -17.88 -5.43 -6.73
C ALA A 22 -17.44 -3.95 -6.61
N LEU A 23 -16.26 -3.66 -7.14
CA LEU A 23 -15.72 -2.30 -7.22
C LEU A 23 -16.23 -1.54 -8.45
N GLY A 24 -16.93 -2.23 -9.37
CA GLY A 24 -17.64 -1.63 -10.50
C GLY A 24 -16.78 -1.27 -11.72
N ALA A 25 -15.51 -1.68 -11.72
CA ALA A 25 -14.58 -1.49 -12.83
C ALA A 25 -13.73 -2.74 -13.07
N ALA A 26 -13.10 -2.82 -14.25
CA ALA A 26 -12.18 -3.90 -14.60
C ALA A 26 -10.70 -3.50 -14.43
N GLU A 27 -10.38 -2.23 -14.69
CA GLU A 27 -9.00 -1.75 -14.65
C GLU A 27 -8.49 -1.58 -13.22
N THR A 28 -7.23 -1.94 -13.00
CA THR A 28 -6.61 -1.85 -11.67
C THR A 28 -6.56 -0.40 -11.15
N ALA A 29 -6.39 0.57 -12.06
CA ALA A 29 -6.38 1.99 -11.74
C ALA A 29 -7.72 2.47 -11.15
N ASP A 30 -8.83 1.92 -11.65
CA ASP A 30 -10.19 2.29 -11.26
C ASP A 30 -10.74 1.42 -10.11
N THR A 31 -9.98 0.40 -9.68
CA THR A 31 -10.38 -0.55 -8.63
C THR A 31 -9.38 -0.56 -7.46
N TYR A 32 -8.40 -1.47 -7.46
CA TYR A 32 -7.49 -1.69 -6.34
C TYR A 32 -6.56 -0.51 -6.03
N LEU A 33 -6.35 0.40 -7.00
CA LEU A 33 -5.59 1.64 -6.82
C LEU A 33 -6.48 2.88 -6.62
N ASN A 34 -7.81 2.70 -6.63
CA ASN A 34 -8.76 3.78 -6.45
C ASN A 34 -9.21 3.86 -4.98
N ILE A 35 -8.80 4.94 -4.32
CA ILE A 35 -9.12 5.21 -2.91
C ILE A 35 -10.63 5.26 -2.69
N ASP A 36 -11.36 5.99 -3.54
CA ASP A 36 -12.80 6.20 -3.38
C ASP A 36 -13.58 4.90 -3.61
N ALA A 37 -13.19 4.10 -4.61
CA ALA A 37 -13.82 2.81 -4.87
C ALA A 37 -13.66 1.86 -3.65
N MET A 38 -12.44 1.77 -3.11
CA MET A 38 -12.12 0.92 -1.96
C MET A 38 -12.79 1.40 -0.67
N ALA A 39 -12.71 2.71 -0.36
CA ALA A 39 -13.32 3.29 0.83
C ALA A 39 -14.85 3.18 0.77
N SER A 40 -15.46 3.45 -0.39
CA SER A 40 -16.91 3.32 -0.57
C SER A 40 -17.38 1.88 -0.41
N ALA A 41 -16.60 0.90 -0.88
CA ALA A 41 -16.93 -0.51 -0.68
C ALA A 41 -16.92 -0.88 0.82
N ALA A 42 -15.91 -0.44 1.57
CA ALA A 42 -15.82 -0.66 3.00
C ALA A 42 -16.99 0.00 3.77
N VAL A 43 -17.38 1.22 3.39
CA VAL A 43 -18.55 1.90 3.98
C VAL A 43 -19.85 1.15 3.69
N ARG A 44 -20.07 0.70 2.45
CA ARG A 44 -21.27 -0.09 2.09
C ARG A 44 -21.31 -1.44 2.81
N ALA A 45 -20.15 -2.01 3.11
CA ALA A 45 -20.02 -3.22 3.89
C ALA A 45 -20.16 -2.99 5.41
N HIS A 46 -20.34 -1.74 5.85
CA HIS A 46 -20.34 -1.38 7.27
C HIS A 46 -19.11 -1.93 8.01
N ALA A 47 -17.95 -1.91 7.35
CA ALA A 47 -16.73 -2.47 7.92
C ALA A 47 -16.28 -1.65 9.15
N ASP A 48 -15.81 -2.33 10.19
CA ASP A 48 -15.19 -1.66 11.35
C ASP A 48 -13.73 -1.28 11.09
N ALA A 49 -13.07 -1.99 10.17
CA ALA A 49 -11.65 -1.85 9.90
C ALA A 49 -11.29 -2.19 8.45
N VAL A 50 -10.19 -1.61 7.96
CA VAL A 50 -9.61 -1.92 6.64
C VAL A 50 -8.17 -2.40 6.81
N HIS A 51 -7.90 -3.60 6.30
CA HIS A 51 -6.56 -4.16 6.18
C HIS A 51 -6.12 -4.12 4.70
N PRO A 52 -5.08 -3.36 4.33
CA PRO A 52 -4.75 -3.12 2.93
C PRO A 52 -3.92 -4.23 2.27
N GLY A 53 -3.46 -5.22 3.03
CA GLY A 53 -2.56 -6.25 2.53
C GLY A 53 -1.18 -5.67 2.22
N HIS A 54 -0.66 -5.96 1.03
CA HIS A 54 0.64 -5.48 0.55
C HIS A 54 0.53 -4.96 -0.90
N GLY A 55 1.40 -4.02 -1.28
CA GLY A 55 1.29 -3.36 -2.59
C GLY A 55 0.05 -2.48 -2.67
N PHE A 56 -0.39 -2.15 -3.88
CA PHE A 56 -1.57 -1.30 -4.12
C PHE A 56 -1.58 -0.04 -3.24
N LEU A 57 -2.60 0.11 -2.39
CA LEU A 57 -2.78 1.25 -1.48
C LEU A 57 -2.20 1.00 -0.07
N ALA A 58 -1.51 -0.11 0.19
CA ALA A 58 -0.99 -0.43 1.53
C ALA A 58 0.03 0.57 2.06
N GLU A 59 0.76 1.25 1.17
CA GLU A 59 1.72 2.30 1.51
C GLU A 59 1.21 3.69 1.11
N ASN A 60 -0.10 3.83 0.89
CA ASN A 60 -0.73 5.10 0.52
C ASN A 60 -1.30 5.79 1.78
N ALA A 61 -0.70 6.91 2.17
CA ALA A 61 -1.10 7.64 3.35
C ALA A 61 -2.48 8.30 3.24
N ASP A 62 -2.91 8.65 2.03
CA ASP A 62 -4.19 9.29 1.79
C ASP A 62 -5.32 8.27 1.89
N PHE A 63 -5.07 7.02 1.46
CA PHE A 63 -6.01 5.93 1.70
C PHE A 63 -6.16 5.62 3.19
N ALA A 64 -5.05 5.51 3.91
CA ALA A 64 -5.07 5.32 5.35
C ALA A 64 -5.86 6.43 6.07
N GLN A 65 -5.70 7.68 5.63
CA GLN A 65 -6.45 8.81 6.17
C GLN A 65 -7.94 8.71 5.83
N ALA A 66 -8.29 8.39 4.58
CA ALA A 66 -9.68 8.25 4.17
C ALA A 66 -10.45 7.17 4.96
N VAL A 67 -9.79 6.05 5.28
CA VAL A 67 -10.35 5.00 6.14
C VAL A 67 -10.65 5.54 7.54
N ILE A 68 -9.70 6.26 8.14
CA ILE A 68 -9.84 6.84 9.49
C ILE A 68 -10.93 7.92 9.51
N ASP A 69 -10.97 8.78 8.48
CA ASP A 69 -11.96 9.85 8.35
C ASP A 69 -13.38 9.30 8.18
N ALA A 70 -13.51 8.11 7.56
CA ALA A 70 -14.77 7.37 7.47
C ALA A 70 -15.16 6.67 8.79
N GLY A 71 -14.39 6.83 9.86
CA GLY A 71 -14.67 6.28 11.19
C GLY A 71 -14.23 4.82 11.38
N MET A 72 -13.47 4.26 10.43
CA MET A 72 -12.99 2.88 10.47
C MET A 72 -11.57 2.79 11.01
N VAL A 73 -11.20 1.63 11.54
CA VAL A 73 -9.82 1.34 11.96
C VAL A 73 -8.95 1.05 10.74
N TRP A 74 -7.87 1.81 10.56
CA TRP A 74 -6.81 1.46 9.63
C TRP A 74 -5.87 0.42 10.26
N VAL A 75 -5.79 -0.78 9.67
CA VAL A 75 -4.89 -1.85 10.14
C VAL A 75 -3.53 -1.70 9.46
N GLY A 76 -2.74 -0.76 9.97
CA GLY A 76 -1.41 -0.45 9.46
C GLY A 76 -0.74 0.71 10.21
N PRO A 77 0.43 1.19 9.74
CA PRO A 77 1.07 2.36 10.30
C PRO A 77 0.21 3.62 10.09
N LYS A 78 0.33 4.60 10.98
CA LYS A 78 -0.41 5.87 10.89
C LYS A 78 -0.11 6.60 9.56
N PRO A 79 -1.06 7.38 9.01
CA PRO A 79 -0.84 8.16 7.79
C PRO A 79 0.41 9.04 7.83
N GLU A 80 0.69 9.66 8.98
CA GLU A 80 1.91 10.45 9.21
C GLU A 80 3.19 9.62 9.05
N THR A 81 3.20 8.41 9.60
CA THR A 81 4.32 7.47 9.48
C THR A 81 4.53 7.06 8.03
N ILE A 82 3.44 6.75 7.31
CA ILE A 82 3.51 6.40 5.88
C ILE A 82 4.13 7.55 5.06
N ARG A 83 3.70 8.80 5.29
CA ARG A 83 4.27 9.98 4.60
C ARG A 83 5.77 10.16 4.86
N VAL A 84 6.19 9.98 6.12
CA VAL A 84 7.61 10.07 6.49
C VAL A 84 8.43 8.98 5.81
N LEU A 85 7.96 7.73 5.84
CA LEU A 85 8.65 6.60 5.23
C LEU A 85 8.67 6.67 3.70
N GLY A 86 7.63 7.24 3.08
CA GLY A 86 7.54 7.45 1.63
C GLY A 86 8.34 8.65 1.11
N SER A 87 8.94 9.48 1.99
CA SER A 87 9.64 10.69 1.58
C SER A 87 10.93 10.40 0.82
N LYS A 88 10.94 10.73 -0.48
CA LYS A 88 12.12 10.67 -1.36
C LYS A 88 13.28 11.56 -0.89
N VAL A 89 13.06 12.51 0.03
CA VAL A 89 14.14 13.31 0.64
C VAL A 89 15.05 12.42 1.50
N ALA A 90 14.47 11.46 2.23
CA ALA A 90 15.25 10.43 2.91
C ALA A 90 16.02 9.57 1.88
N ALA A 91 15.38 9.18 0.78
CA ALA A 91 16.04 8.43 -0.29
C ALA A 91 17.22 9.18 -0.95
N ARG A 92 17.13 10.52 -1.11
CA ARG A 92 18.23 11.36 -1.62
C ARG A 92 19.38 11.49 -0.62
N ARG A 93 19.08 11.63 0.66
CA ARG A 93 20.10 11.64 1.72
C ARG A 93 20.88 10.32 1.75
N ILE A 94 20.16 9.20 1.66
CA ILE A 94 20.76 7.87 1.54
C ILE A 94 21.68 7.77 0.33
N ALA A 95 21.31 8.34 -0.82
CA ALA A 95 22.16 8.32 -2.01
C ALA A 95 23.52 9.03 -1.81
N ALA A 96 23.56 10.14 -1.05
CA ALA A 96 24.81 10.81 -0.71
C ALA A 96 25.65 9.97 0.28
N GLU A 97 25.02 9.41 1.31
CA GLU A 97 25.67 8.54 2.30
C GLU A 97 26.26 7.27 1.65
N VAL A 98 25.60 6.71 0.64
CA VAL A 98 26.07 5.56 -0.16
C VAL A 98 27.37 5.88 -0.89
N VAL A 99 27.50 7.08 -1.47
CA VAL A 99 28.72 7.48 -2.19
C VAL A 99 29.90 7.60 -1.23
N GLU A 100 29.70 8.18 -0.06
CA GLU A 100 30.74 8.27 0.98
C GLU A 100 31.13 6.89 1.51
N PHE A 101 30.16 6.02 1.79
CA PHE A 101 30.43 4.64 2.20
C PHE A 101 31.23 3.86 1.15
N ALA A 102 30.92 4.03 -0.14
CA ALA A 102 31.69 3.41 -1.23
C ALA A 102 33.12 3.96 -1.32
N ARG A 103 33.33 5.25 -1.04
CA ARG A 103 34.67 5.87 -1.00
C ARG A 103 35.51 5.31 0.15
N GLU A 104 34.88 5.06 1.30
CA GLU A 104 35.55 4.54 2.49
C GLU A 104 35.86 3.04 2.39
N HIS A 105 34.92 2.24 1.88
CA HIS A 105 35.00 0.77 1.95
C HIS A 105 35.24 0.06 0.61
N GLY A 106 35.18 0.76 -0.52
CA GLY A 106 35.34 0.18 -1.85
C GLY A 106 34.10 -0.55 -2.37
N LEU A 107 34.12 -0.87 -3.67
CA LEU A 107 33.04 -1.58 -4.37
C LEU A 107 33.34 -3.10 -4.48
N PRO A 108 32.32 -3.98 -4.61
CA PRO A 108 30.90 -3.66 -4.71
C PRO A 108 30.24 -3.47 -3.34
N ILE A 109 29.24 -2.58 -3.29
CA ILE A 109 28.35 -2.42 -2.14
C ILE A 109 26.93 -2.79 -2.56
N ALA A 110 26.15 -3.32 -1.62
CA ALA A 110 24.74 -3.62 -1.81
C ALA A 110 23.89 -2.64 -1.00
N ILE A 111 22.94 -1.98 -1.64
CA ILE A 111 22.05 -1.03 -0.97
C ILE A 111 20.73 -1.73 -0.70
N LYS A 112 20.32 -1.81 0.56
CA LYS A 112 19.03 -2.38 0.95
C LYS A 112 18.16 -1.33 1.63
N ALA A 113 16.97 -1.10 1.10
CA ALA A 113 15.96 -0.29 1.76
C ALA A 113 15.49 -0.98 3.05
N VAL A 114 15.42 -0.22 4.15
CA VAL A 114 14.95 -0.70 5.46
C VAL A 114 13.46 -1.07 5.42
N TYR A 115 12.70 -0.50 4.47
CA TYR A 115 11.24 -0.68 4.35
C TYR A 115 10.77 -1.12 2.94
N GLY A 116 11.64 -1.72 2.12
CA GLY A 116 11.27 -2.21 0.78
C GLY A 116 10.65 -3.60 0.80
N GLY A 117 9.33 -3.70 0.66
CA GLY A 117 8.60 -4.96 0.54
C GLY A 117 8.52 -5.50 -0.91
N GLY A 118 8.63 -6.82 -1.08
CA GLY A 118 8.37 -7.48 -2.37
C GLY A 118 9.50 -7.45 -3.39
N GLY A 119 10.77 -7.35 -2.96
CA GLY A 119 11.94 -7.48 -3.85
C GLY A 119 12.24 -6.26 -4.73
N ARG A 120 11.43 -5.21 -4.66
CA ARG A 120 11.69 -3.94 -5.35
C ARG A 120 12.64 -3.08 -4.50
N GLY A 121 13.82 -2.76 -5.02
CA GLY A 121 14.79 -1.88 -4.36
C GLY A 121 16.15 -2.50 -3.99
N LEU A 122 16.47 -3.71 -4.49
CA LEU A 122 17.87 -4.15 -4.58
C LEU A 122 18.50 -3.57 -5.85
N LYS A 123 19.66 -2.94 -5.71
CA LYS A 123 20.57 -2.56 -6.79
C LYS A 123 22.00 -2.81 -6.34
#